data_AF-A0A958X0H9-F1
#
_entry.id   AF-A0A958X0H9-F1
#
_cell.length_a   1.000
_cell.length_b   1.000
_cell.length_c   1.000
_cell.angle_alpha   90.00
_cell.angle_beta   90.00
_cell.angle_gamma   90.00
#
_symmetry.space_group_name_H-M   'P 1'
#
loop_
_entity.id
_entity.type
_entity.pdbx_description
1 polymer ?
#
loop_
_entity_poly.entity_id
_entity_poly.type
_entity_poly.pdbx_seq_one_letter_code
_entity_poly.pdbx_strand_id
1 'polypeptide(L)'
;DGSSCSGSDLVSDTPNQADENYGCPSFPTISCSNGPNGDMFMNYMDYTDDACMNVFTTGQKSRMQSLFSPGGARNALLSSPGCQPGGGGGCDTPGGLSASSITQSSATLSWSAVSGASSYTLQWEEAGSNNWTTVSNISGTSYNLSGLSAGTDYNFHVKTVCSGDESNYSSDYGFTTSGGGGGCQDQYEPNNTRNSAPVISTGVSFTAQIAAAGDNDWYRFSNTSSQRKIKIDLTTLPADYDLRLYENNKLRAISQNGGTLDEQIIYNTNKVSSSYYAYVYGYNGANSNTECYTLLVSLKSTNWRTDGSVDGPVTELEIPVQFENAGFGLFPNPAADILTVEVPMQNEGDVSVSILDPSGKSTMTQQLSLGKDHNRINFDIQTLPNGVYFVQVRSEEMTKIRKFVIQH
;
A
#
# COMPACT_ATOMS: atom_id res chain seq x y z
N ASP A 1 -35.23 54.48 -3.89
CA ASP A 1 -35.91 54.38 -5.21
C ASP A 1 -36.73 55.65 -5.48
N GLY A 2 -36.15 56.82 -5.20
CA GLY A 2 -36.87 58.09 -5.22
C GLY A 2 -38.04 58.11 -4.24
N SER A 3 -37.78 57.81 -2.96
CA SER A 3 -38.70 57.84 -1.81
C SER A 3 -39.85 56.81 -1.74
N SER A 4 -39.99 55.88 -2.69
CA SER A 4 -41.18 55.00 -2.76
C SER A 4 -41.11 53.75 -1.86
N CYS A 5 -39.95 53.41 -1.29
CA CYS A 5 -39.76 52.27 -0.39
C CYS A 5 -40.29 50.93 -0.96
N SER A 6 -40.33 50.79 -2.29
CA SER A 6 -40.95 49.65 -2.98
C SER A 6 -39.92 48.78 -3.70
N GLY A 7 -38.74 49.33 -3.96
CA GLY A 7 -37.57 48.62 -4.44
C GLY A 7 -36.90 47.80 -3.36
N SER A 8 -36.10 46.82 -3.79
CA SER A 8 -35.23 46.02 -2.92
C SER A 8 -33.96 45.69 -3.69
N ASP A 9 -32.83 45.63 -2.99
CA ASP A 9 -31.57 45.10 -3.50
C ASP A 9 -31.57 43.55 -3.56
N LEU A 10 -32.67 42.91 -3.12
CA LEU A 10 -32.85 41.46 -2.97
C LEU A 10 -31.86 40.84 -1.97
N VAL A 11 -31.41 41.62 -0.98
CA VAL A 11 -30.59 41.13 0.12
C VAL A 11 -31.31 41.39 1.44
N SER A 12 -31.70 40.32 2.14
CA SER A 12 -32.59 40.41 3.30
C SER A 12 -32.02 41.15 4.51
N ASP A 13 -30.70 41.27 4.61
CA ASP A 13 -30.01 41.97 5.69
C ASP A 13 -29.62 43.41 5.35
N THR A 14 -30.07 43.92 4.20
CA THR A 14 -30.06 45.36 3.88
C THR A 14 -31.46 45.93 4.18
N PRO A 15 -31.63 46.77 5.21
CA PRO A 15 -32.89 47.44 5.46
C PRO A 15 -33.29 48.32 4.26
N ASN A 16 -34.59 48.37 3.95
CA ASN A 16 -35.07 49.24 2.89
C ASN A 16 -34.90 50.71 3.31
N GLN A 17 -34.57 51.59 2.35
CA GLN A 17 -34.40 53.02 2.60
C GLN A 17 -35.06 53.86 1.50
N ALA A 18 -35.50 55.06 1.86
CA ALA A 18 -36.30 55.92 0.97
C ALA A 18 -35.44 56.54 -0.12
N ASP A 19 -34.41 57.27 0.32
CA ASP A 19 -33.48 58.03 -0.51
C ASP A 19 -32.03 57.65 -0.15
N GLU A 20 -31.10 58.04 -1.01
CA GLU A 20 -29.67 57.92 -0.71
C GLU A 20 -29.20 58.89 0.39
N ASN A 21 -28.14 58.51 1.09
CA ASN A 21 -27.48 59.35 2.08
C ASN A 21 -26.22 59.98 1.48
N TYR A 22 -25.95 61.23 1.86
CA TYR A 22 -24.72 61.97 1.52
C TYR A 22 -24.01 62.46 2.79
N GLY A 23 -22.72 62.76 2.70
CA GLY A 23 -21.92 63.15 3.86
C GLY A 23 -21.79 62.01 4.87
N CYS A 24 -21.73 62.34 6.17
CA CYS A 24 -21.77 61.35 7.25
C CYS A 24 -22.95 61.58 8.21
N PRO A 25 -24.09 60.93 7.95
CA PRO A 25 -25.27 61.01 8.82
C PRO A 25 -25.03 60.51 10.24
N SER A 26 -25.86 60.97 11.17
CA SER A 26 -25.90 60.45 12.54
C SER A 26 -26.86 59.27 12.65
N PHE A 27 -26.41 58.17 13.25
CA PHE A 27 -27.25 57.01 13.51
C PHE A 27 -28.25 57.25 14.67
N PRO A 28 -29.52 56.79 14.56
CA PRO A 28 -30.15 56.21 13.39
C PRO A 28 -30.89 57.26 12.55
N THR A 29 -30.84 57.11 11.23
CA THR A 29 -31.74 57.80 10.29
C THR A 29 -32.85 56.82 9.93
N ILE A 30 -34.10 57.11 10.27
CA ILE A 30 -35.21 56.17 10.04
C ILE A 30 -35.95 56.54 8.77
N SER A 31 -36.05 55.58 7.83
CA SER A 31 -36.90 55.66 6.66
C SER A 31 -37.57 54.30 6.39
N CYS A 32 -38.55 54.22 5.49
CA CYS A 32 -39.18 52.95 5.08
C CYS A 32 -39.52 51.93 6.19
N SER A 33 -39.93 52.40 7.38
CA SER A 33 -40.20 51.56 8.55
C SER A 33 -39.03 50.65 9.01
N ASN A 34 -37.78 51.03 8.74
CA ASN A 34 -36.58 50.28 9.12
C ASN A 34 -36.08 50.52 10.56
N GLY A 35 -36.91 51.15 11.40
CA GLY A 35 -36.62 51.33 12.82
C GLY A 35 -36.54 50.01 13.59
N PRO A 36 -35.72 49.93 14.65
CA PRO A 36 -34.91 51.01 15.23
C PRO A 36 -33.53 51.19 14.58
N ASN A 37 -33.16 50.33 13.64
CA ASN A 37 -31.80 50.26 13.10
C ASN A 37 -31.53 51.28 11.98
N GLY A 38 -32.56 51.81 11.33
CA GLY A 38 -32.40 52.89 10.38
C GLY A 38 -31.77 52.48 9.05
N ASP A 39 -31.50 53.50 8.25
CA ASP A 39 -30.80 53.43 6.98
C ASP A 39 -29.35 53.00 7.23
N MET A 40 -28.87 52.06 6.42
CA MET A 40 -27.48 51.60 6.49
C MET A 40 -26.55 52.54 5.72
N PHE A 41 -26.45 53.80 6.15
CA PHE A 41 -25.63 54.81 5.47
C PHE A 41 -24.13 54.47 5.42
N MET A 42 -23.67 53.54 6.27
CA MET A 42 -22.30 53.00 6.26
C MET A 42 -22.06 51.92 5.20
N ASN A 43 -23.10 51.51 4.47
CA ASN A 43 -23.04 50.48 3.44
C ASN A 43 -22.36 51.01 2.18
N TYR A 44 -21.48 50.21 1.57
CA TYR A 44 -20.85 50.54 0.28
C TYR A 44 -21.82 50.67 -0.90
N MET A 45 -23.10 50.36 -0.71
CA MET A 45 -24.17 50.57 -1.69
C MET A 45 -24.83 51.96 -1.58
N ASP A 46 -24.43 52.80 -0.62
CA ASP A 46 -24.92 54.18 -0.45
C ASP A 46 -23.93 55.21 -1.01
N TYR A 47 -24.24 56.51 -0.92
CA TYR A 47 -23.46 57.63 -1.47
C TYR A 47 -22.81 58.53 -0.39
N THR A 48 -22.62 57.99 0.81
CA THR A 48 -21.95 58.69 1.92
C THR A 48 -20.46 58.90 1.68
N ASP A 49 -19.84 59.78 2.47
CA ASP A 49 -18.40 60.00 2.39
C ASP A 49 -17.62 58.75 2.89
N ASP A 50 -16.45 58.49 2.31
CA ASP A 50 -15.56 57.36 2.69
C ASP A 50 -15.29 57.26 4.21
N ALA A 51 -15.34 58.39 4.93
CA ALA A 51 -15.12 58.44 6.37
C ALA A 51 -16.15 57.63 7.18
N CYS A 52 -17.36 57.42 6.64
CA CYS A 52 -18.45 56.68 7.28
C CYS A 52 -18.91 55.46 6.48
N MET A 53 -18.49 55.31 5.22
CA MET A 53 -18.71 54.12 4.40
C MET A 53 -17.67 53.03 4.74
N ASN A 54 -18.11 51.92 5.35
CA ASN A 54 -17.17 50.90 5.82
C ASN A 54 -17.67 49.44 5.82
N VAL A 55 -18.91 49.16 5.39
CA VAL A 55 -19.47 47.81 5.52
C VAL A 55 -20.18 47.30 4.26
N PHE A 56 -20.04 46.01 3.99
CA PHE A 56 -21.02 45.22 3.24
C PHE A 56 -21.72 44.29 4.22
N THR A 57 -23.02 44.08 4.05
CA THR A 57 -23.77 43.11 4.86
C THR A 57 -23.30 41.68 4.57
N THR A 58 -23.71 40.72 5.40
CA THR A 58 -23.33 39.31 5.21
C THR A 58 -23.99 38.76 3.94
N GLY A 59 -25.25 39.13 3.68
CA GLY A 59 -25.98 38.76 2.48
C GLY A 59 -25.36 39.33 1.21
N GLN A 60 -24.93 40.61 1.24
CA GLN A 60 -24.23 41.25 0.13
C GLN A 60 -22.90 40.53 -0.18
N LYS A 61 -22.11 40.19 0.85
CA LYS A 61 -20.88 39.41 0.71
C LYS A 61 -21.13 38.03 0.10
N SER A 62 -22.13 37.31 0.60
CA SER A 62 -22.50 35.99 0.09
C SER A 62 -22.87 36.05 -1.40
N ARG A 63 -23.65 37.06 -1.79
CA ARG A 63 -24.03 37.25 -3.19
C ARG A 63 -22.83 37.56 -4.09
N MET A 64 -21.90 38.41 -3.64
CA MET A 64 -20.66 38.70 -4.38
C MET A 64 -19.78 37.44 -4.52
N GLN A 65 -19.62 36.68 -3.43
CA GLN A 65 -18.83 35.44 -3.42
C GLN A 65 -19.45 34.35 -4.31
N SER A 66 -20.78 34.29 -4.42
CA SER A 66 -21.48 33.30 -5.27
C SER A 66 -21.06 33.34 -6.75
N LEU A 67 -20.60 34.50 -7.24
CA LEU A 67 -20.06 34.62 -8.61
C LEU A 67 -18.81 33.76 -8.82
N PHE A 68 -18.05 33.48 -7.75
CA PHE A 68 -16.79 32.76 -7.79
C PHE A 68 -16.89 31.32 -7.29
N SER A 69 -18.01 30.91 -6.68
CA SER A 69 -18.25 29.51 -6.29
C SER A 69 -18.28 28.58 -7.52
N PRO A 70 -18.07 27.25 -7.35
CA PRO A 70 -18.17 26.30 -8.45
C PRO A 70 -19.47 26.43 -9.24
N GLY A 71 -19.37 26.64 -10.56
CA GLY A 71 -20.50 26.88 -11.46
C GLY A 71 -20.97 28.34 -11.54
N GLY A 72 -20.42 29.25 -10.73
CA GLY A 72 -20.67 30.68 -10.80
C GLY A 72 -20.08 31.34 -12.06
N ALA A 73 -20.70 32.44 -12.50
CA ALA A 73 -20.35 33.12 -13.76
C ALA A 73 -18.91 33.67 -13.82
N ARG A 74 -18.24 33.83 -12.68
CA ARG A 74 -16.86 34.31 -12.54
C ARG A 74 -15.94 33.30 -11.86
N ASN A 75 -16.36 32.05 -11.70
CA ASN A 75 -15.53 30.98 -11.12
C ASN A 75 -14.16 30.89 -11.81
N ALA A 76 -14.11 31.07 -13.13
CA ALA A 76 -12.87 31.08 -13.91
C ALA A 76 -11.89 32.20 -13.56
N LEU A 77 -12.32 33.29 -12.90
CA LEU A 77 -11.41 34.34 -12.46
C LEU A 77 -10.50 33.89 -11.31
N LEU A 78 -10.91 32.91 -10.51
CA LEU A 78 -10.08 32.36 -9.43
C LEU A 78 -8.82 31.65 -9.95
N SER A 79 -8.85 31.18 -11.19
CA SER A 79 -7.73 30.53 -11.88
C SER A 79 -7.24 31.33 -13.09
N SER A 80 -7.63 32.60 -13.22
CA SER A 80 -7.26 33.42 -14.37
C SER A 80 -5.77 33.74 -14.37
N PRO A 81 -5.05 33.53 -15.48
CA PRO A 81 -3.67 33.99 -15.63
C PRO A 81 -3.57 35.50 -15.87
N GLY A 82 -4.64 36.29 -15.73
CA GLY A 82 -4.65 37.72 -16.07
C GLY A 82 -3.67 38.61 -15.29
N CYS A 83 -3.17 38.16 -14.13
CA CYS A 83 -2.10 38.82 -13.38
C CYS A 83 -0.69 38.29 -13.73
N GLN A 84 -0.61 37.25 -14.56
CA GLN A 84 0.63 36.91 -15.26
C GLN A 84 0.80 37.96 -16.37
N PRO A 85 2.00 38.54 -16.57
CA PRO A 85 2.23 39.45 -17.69
C PRO A 85 1.81 38.76 -18.99
N GLY A 86 0.81 39.32 -19.68
CA GLY A 86 0.45 38.88 -21.01
C GLY A 86 1.61 39.17 -21.95
N GLY A 87 2.40 38.13 -22.27
CA GLY A 87 3.55 38.21 -23.17
C GLY A 87 3.12 38.68 -24.55
N GLY A 88 3.43 39.94 -24.85
CA GLY A 88 3.35 40.49 -26.18
C GLY A 88 4.50 39.93 -27.02
N GLY A 89 4.20 38.96 -27.89
CA GLY A 89 4.92 38.70 -29.16
C GLY A 89 6.45 38.62 -29.14
N GLY A 90 7.07 38.24 -28.02
CA GLY A 90 8.52 38.10 -27.89
C GLY A 90 8.92 36.65 -27.68
N CYS A 91 10.13 36.29 -28.12
CA CYS A 91 10.75 35.04 -27.72
C CYS A 91 11.11 35.12 -26.24
N ASP A 92 10.13 34.95 -25.37
CA ASP A 92 10.29 35.12 -23.94
C ASP A 92 10.97 33.89 -23.31
N THR A 93 11.61 34.09 -22.17
CA THR A 93 12.18 33.01 -21.37
C THR A 93 11.05 32.15 -20.77
N PRO A 94 11.07 30.81 -20.93
CA PRO A 94 10.06 29.92 -20.35
C PRO A 94 9.96 30.04 -18.83
N GLY A 95 8.72 30.09 -18.33
CA GLY A 95 8.40 30.03 -16.90
C GLY A 95 7.61 28.77 -16.53
N GLY A 96 7.19 28.67 -15.26
CA GLY A 96 6.34 27.57 -14.79
C GLY A 96 7.01 26.19 -14.88
N LEU A 97 8.34 26.14 -14.68
CA LEU A 97 9.09 24.90 -14.68
C LEU A 97 8.59 23.97 -13.56
N SER A 98 8.47 22.68 -13.86
CA SER A 98 8.10 21.64 -12.91
C SER A 98 8.65 20.28 -13.34
N ALA A 99 8.83 19.38 -12.37
CA ALA A 99 9.14 17.97 -12.60
C ALA A 99 8.04 17.09 -11.97
N SER A 100 7.67 16.02 -12.67
CA SER A 100 6.61 15.09 -12.27
C SER A 100 6.93 13.68 -12.76
N SER A 101 6.16 12.67 -12.33
CA SER A 101 6.41 11.26 -12.67
C SER A 101 7.89 10.87 -12.48
N ILE A 102 8.50 11.40 -11.42
CA ILE A 102 9.91 11.21 -11.12
C ILE A 102 10.10 9.78 -10.63
N THR A 103 11.02 9.06 -11.26
CA THR A 103 11.45 7.71 -10.89
C THR A 103 12.94 7.75 -10.52
N GLN A 104 13.55 6.58 -10.36
CA GLN A 104 14.99 6.46 -10.15
C GLN A 104 15.83 6.80 -11.40
N SER A 105 15.27 6.63 -12.59
CA SER A 105 16.02 6.77 -13.85
C SER A 105 15.37 7.68 -14.87
N SER A 106 14.23 8.29 -14.52
CA SER A 106 13.50 9.19 -15.41
C SER A 106 12.69 10.24 -14.65
N ALA A 107 12.34 11.32 -15.35
CA ALA A 107 11.42 12.35 -14.87
C ALA A 107 10.72 13.01 -16.06
N THR A 108 9.47 13.43 -15.88
CA THR A 108 8.77 14.27 -16.85
C THR A 108 8.94 15.73 -16.46
N LEU A 109 9.75 16.46 -17.24
CA LEU A 109 10.01 17.87 -17.08
C LEU A 109 8.97 18.66 -17.88
N SER A 110 8.43 19.75 -17.33
CA SER A 110 7.40 20.56 -17.98
C SER A 110 7.61 22.04 -17.72
N TRP A 111 7.13 22.88 -18.64
CA TRP A 111 7.18 24.34 -18.57
C TRP A 111 5.92 24.95 -19.20
N SER A 112 5.76 26.27 -19.06
CA SER A 112 4.63 27.01 -19.65
C SER A 112 4.90 27.33 -21.12
N ALA A 113 3.85 27.28 -21.94
CA ALA A 113 3.93 27.66 -23.36
C ALA A 113 4.28 29.14 -23.52
N VAL A 114 5.24 29.43 -24.38
CA VAL A 114 5.61 30.79 -24.80
C VAL A 114 5.01 31.09 -26.17
N SER A 115 4.37 32.25 -26.30
CA SER A 115 3.79 32.70 -27.56
C SER A 115 4.88 32.95 -28.60
N GLY A 116 4.70 32.45 -29.83
CA GLY A 116 5.72 32.58 -30.90
C GLY A 116 6.86 31.55 -30.84
N ALA A 117 6.85 30.65 -29.84
CA ALA A 117 7.78 29.53 -29.77
C ALA A 117 7.62 28.60 -30.98
N SER A 118 8.71 28.37 -31.71
CA SER A 118 8.80 27.33 -32.74
C SER A 118 9.25 26.00 -32.14
N SER A 119 10.11 26.05 -31.12
CA SER A 119 10.51 24.91 -30.29
C SER A 119 11.13 25.38 -28.98
N TYR A 120 11.54 24.44 -28.14
CA TYR A 120 12.31 24.70 -26.93
C TYR A 120 13.64 23.93 -26.96
N THR A 121 14.63 24.49 -26.28
CA THR A 121 15.88 23.80 -25.95
C THR A 121 15.96 23.64 -24.44
N LEU A 122 16.03 22.38 -24.00
CA LEU A 122 16.24 21.97 -22.61
C LEU A 122 17.73 21.72 -22.41
N GLN A 123 18.27 22.13 -21.27
CA GLN A 123 19.48 21.50 -20.75
C GLN A 123 19.24 20.97 -19.34
N TRP A 124 19.98 19.92 -19.02
CA TRP A 124 19.96 19.31 -17.70
C TRP A 124 21.36 18.85 -17.29
N GLU A 125 21.60 18.79 -15.99
CA GLU A 125 22.85 18.31 -15.40
C GLU A 125 22.59 17.61 -14.07
N GLU A 126 23.51 16.74 -13.65
CA GLU A 126 23.63 16.40 -12.24
C GLU A 126 24.04 17.66 -11.47
N ALA A 127 23.33 17.96 -10.38
CA ALA A 127 23.41 19.25 -9.70
C ALA A 127 24.83 19.53 -9.21
N GLY A 128 25.43 20.62 -9.68
CA GLY A 128 26.78 21.03 -9.32
C GLY A 128 27.88 20.39 -10.15
N SER A 129 27.55 19.50 -11.10
CA SER A 129 28.53 18.93 -12.04
C SER A 129 29.06 19.97 -13.03
N ASN A 130 28.27 21.02 -13.34
CA ASN A 130 28.53 22.01 -14.39
C ASN A 130 28.67 21.40 -15.80
N ASN A 131 28.21 20.16 -16.00
CA ASN A 131 28.31 19.41 -17.24
C ASN A 131 26.93 19.24 -17.88
N TRP A 132 26.46 20.30 -18.54
CA TRP A 132 25.12 20.37 -19.11
C TRP A 132 24.95 19.52 -20.38
N THR A 133 23.95 18.64 -20.37
CA THR A 133 23.48 17.90 -21.55
C THR A 133 22.36 18.67 -22.23
N THR A 134 22.43 18.83 -23.56
CA THR A 134 21.47 19.64 -24.33
C THR A 134 20.51 18.80 -25.15
N VAL A 135 19.22 19.13 -25.08
CA VAL A 135 18.15 18.56 -25.91
C VAL A 135 17.44 19.70 -26.65
N SER A 136 17.55 19.72 -27.99
CA SER A 136 16.99 20.77 -28.85
C SER A 136 15.75 20.31 -29.61
N ASN A 137 15.03 21.26 -30.22
CA ASN A 137 13.88 21.03 -31.10
C ASN A 137 12.67 20.35 -30.42
N ILE A 138 12.42 20.64 -29.14
CA ILE A 138 11.25 20.12 -28.43
C ILE A 138 10.04 20.94 -28.85
N SER A 139 9.06 20.32 -29.52
CA SER A 139 7.85 21.01 -30.01
C SER A 139 6.74 21.17 -28.96
N GLY A 140 6.78 20.34 -27.92
CA GLY A 140 5.86 20.40 -26.79
C GLY A 140 6.38 21.26 -25.64
N THR A 141 5.60 21.33 -24.57
CA THR A 141 5.98 22.01 -23.32
C THR A 141 6.37 21.03 -22.21
N SER A 142 6.74 19.81 -22.61
CA SER A 142 7.22 18.77 -21.71
C SER A 142 8.23 17.86 -22.40
N TYR A 143 9.05 17.20 -21.59
CA TYR A 143 10.05 16.23 -22.03
C TYR A 143 10.19 15.11 -21.00
N ASN A 144 10.14 13.86 -21.47
CA ASN A 144 10.41 12.69 -20.63
C ASN A 144 11.91 12.40 -20.68
N LEU A 145 12.62 12.82 -19.63
CA LEU A 145 14.04 12.61 -19.46
C LEU A 145 14.27 11.20 -18.88
N SER A 146 15.23 10.46 -19.44
CA SER A 146 15.57 9.09 -19.01
C SER A 146 17.09 8.91 -18.94
N GLY A 147 17.54 7.80 -18.35
CA GLY A 147 18.97 7.51 -18.16
C GLY A 147 19.59 8.28 -16.99
N LEU A 148 18.78 8.68 -16.02
CA LEU A 148 19.23 9.36 -14.80
C LEU A 148 19.79 8.34 -13.78
N SER A 149 20.67 8.82 -12.91
CA SER A 149 21.15 8.09 -11.75
C SER A 149 20.19 8.27 -10.59
N ALA A 150 19.97 7.21 -9.82
CA ALA A 150 19.00 7.17 -8.74
C ALA A 150 19.49 7.93 -7.50
N GLY A 151 18.59 8.65 -6.83
CA GLY A 151 18.89 9.44 -5.64
C GLY A 151 19.80 10.64 -5.87
N THR A 152 19.91 11.05 -7.13
CA THR A 152 20.76 12.12 -7.57
C THR A 152 19.92 13.38 -7.78
N ASP A 153 20.44 14.50 -7.28
CA ASP A 153 19.91 15.83 -7.55
C ASP A 153 20.28 16.24 -8.97
N TYR A 154 19.29 16.74 -9.71
CA TYR A 154 19.45 17.24 -11.06
C TYR A 154 18.92 18.67 -11.15
N ASN A 155 19.56 19.48 -11.99
CA ASN A 155 19.02 20.77 -12.40
C ASN A 155 18.61 20.70 -13.86
N PHE A 156 17.54 21.41 -14.21
CA PHE A 156 17.22 21.69 -15.60
C PHE A 156 16.78 23.13 -15.80
N HIS A 157 17.04 23.64 -17.00
CA HIS A 157 16.54 24.93 -17.45
C HIS A 157 16.19 24.88 -18.94
N VAL A 158 15.32 25.78 -19.37
CA VAL A 158 14.76 25.75 -20.72
C VAL A 158 14.83 27.14 -21.33
N LYS A 159 15.15 27.21 -22.62
CA LYS A 159 14.97 28.42 -23.44
C LYS A 159 13.99 28.17 -24.58
N THR A 160 13.38 29.25 -25.05
CA THR A 160 12.48 29.26 -26.20
C THR A 160 13.30 29.52 -27.46
N VAL A 161 12.98 28.79 -28.53
CA VAL A 161 13.50 29.05 -29.87
C VAL A 161 12.34 29.51 -30.75
N CYS A 162 12.46 30.72 -31.30
CA CYS A 162 11.46 31.33 -32.17
C CYS A 162 12.02 31.49 -33.58
N SER A 163 11.21 32.00 -34.50
CA SER A 163 11.65 32.23 -35.88
C SER A 163 12.70 33.35 -35.96
N GLY A 164 13.98 32.97 -35.88
CA GLY A 164 15.12 33.89 -36.04
C GLY A 164 15.58 34.57 -34.74
N ASP A 165 15.03 34.18 -33.59
CA ASP A 165 15.43 34.69 -32.27
C ASP A 165 15.34 33.58 -31.21
N GLU A 166 16.09 33.72 -30.13
CA GLU A 166 16.09 32.80 -28.99
C GLU A 166 16.07 33.57 -27.68
N SER A 167 15.36 33.02 -26.69
CA SER A 167 15.40 33.60 -25.34
C SER A 167 16.64 33.17 -24.56
N ASN A 168 16.91 33.87 -23.46
CA ASN A 168 17.82 33.35 -22.44
C ASN A 168 17.23 32.09 -21.80
N TYR A 169 18.08 31.20 -21.27
CA TYR A 169 17.63 30.12 -20.41
C TYR A 169 16.89 30.66 -19.18
N SER A 170 15.89 29.89 -18.74
CA SER A 170 15.20 30.11 -17.46
C SER A 170 16.17 30.00 -16.29
N SER A 171 15.73 30.40 -15.11
CA SER A 171 16.40 29.98 -13.88
C SER A 171 16.43 28.45 -13.77
N ASP A 172 17.46 27.93 -13.12
CA ASP A 172 17.58 26.50 -12.83
C ASP A 172 16.41 26.02 -11.97
N TYR A 173 15.84 24.88 -12.35
CA TYR A 173 14.88 24.15 -11.55
C TYR A 173 15.50 22.83 -11.10
N GLY A 174 15.64 22.68 -9.79
CA GLY A 174 16.14 21.47 -9.16
C GLY A 174 15.05 20.41 -8.97
N PHE A 175 15.36 19.16 -9.26
CA PHE A 175 14.57 18.01 -8.86
C PHE A 175 15.48 16.87 -8.45
N THR A 176 15.00 16.04 -7.53
CA THR A 176 15.76 14.87 -7.06
C THR A 176 15.09 13.63 -7.65
N THR A 177 15.85 12.83 -8.39
CA THR A 177 15.39 11.48 -8.76
C THR A 177 15.09 10.68 -7.50
N SER A 178 14.16 9.74 -7.59
CA SER A 178 13.94 8.85 -6.45
C SER A 178 15.24 8.12 -6.10
N GLY A 179 15.58 8.11 -4.80
CA GLY A 179 16.73 7.45 -4.21
C GLY A 179 17.06 6.09 -4.82
N GLY A 180 18.32 5.85 -5.15
CA GLY A 180 18.88 4.49 -5.30
C GLY A 180 19.03 3.80 -3.93
N GLY A 181 18.06 3.96 -3.02
CA GLY A 181 18.16 3.61 -1.60
C GLY A 181 17.37 4.53 -0.66
N GLY A 182 16.22 5.08 -1.09
CA GLY A 182 15.53 6.15 -0.33
C GLY A 182 14.00 6.13 -0.39
N GLY A 183 13.39 4.97 -0.59
CA GLY A 183 11.95 4.77 -0.45
C GLY A 183 11.61 3.44 0.20
N CYS A 184 12.45 2.42 -0.01
CA CYS A 184 12.43 1.18 0.75
C CYS A 184 13.18 1.34 2.06
N GLN A 185 12.47 1.33 3.18
CA GLN A 185 13.08 0.99 4.47
C GLN A 185 12.91 -0.50 4.66
N ASP A 186 14.02 -1.21 4.80
CA ASP A 186 13.98 -2.61 5.24
C ASP A 186 13.75 -2.69 6.74
N GLN A 187 12.55 -2.31 7.14
CA GLN A 187 12.17 -2.14 8.55
C GLN A 187 12.10 -3.46 9.32
N TYR A 188 12.22 -4.60 8.64
CA TYR A 188 12.03 -5.93 9.20
C TYR A 188 13.34 -6.67 9.50
N GLU A 189 14.49 -6.05 9.23
CA GLU A 189 15.79 -6.61 9.54
C GLU A 189 16.10 -6.56 11.07
N PRO A 190 16.73 -7.61 11.64
CA PRO A 190 17.21 -8.82 10.98
C PRO A 190 16.12 -9.88 10.75
N ASN A 191 15.84 -10.30 9.51
CA ASN A 191 14.89 -11.37 9.17
C ASN A 191 15.49 -12.45 8.23
N ASN A 192 16.80 -12.40 8.04
CA ASN A 192 17.63 -13.33 7.26
C ASN A 192 17.51 -14.84 7.61
N THR A 193 16.84 -15.19 8.71
CA THR A 193 16.64 -16.57 9.15
C THR A 193 15.22 -16.80 9.65
N ARG A 194 14.75 -18.05 9.57
CA ARG A 194 13.44 -18.44 10.11
C ARG A 194 13.26 -18.09 11.61
N ASN A 195 14.34 -18.13 12.39
CA ASN A 195 14.30 -17.80 13.83
C ASN A 195 14.16 -16.29 14.09
N SER A 196 14.66 -15.47 13.17
CA SER A 196 14.57 -14.02 13.26
C SER A 196 13.36 -13.45 12.50
N ALA A 197 12.54 -14.31 11.89
CA ALA A 197 11.36 -13.93 11.13
C ALA A 197 10.35 -13.12 11.97
N PRO A 198 10.07 -11.85 11.63
CA PRO A 198 9.08 -11.03 12.34
C PRO A 198 7.65 -11.51 12.05
N VAL A 199 6.76 -11.24 13.01
CA VAL A 199 5.32 -11.49 12.84
C VAL A 199 4.75 -10.39 11.95
N ILE A 200 4.06 -10.78 10.89
CA ILE A 200 3.35 -9.85 10.00
C ILE A 200 1.83 -9.94 10.20
N SER A 201 1.15 -8.80 10.01
CA SER A 201 -0.31 -8.72 10.02
C SER A 201 -0.87 -9.21 8.68
N THR A 202 -1.80 -10.16 8.70
CA THR A 202 -2.47 -10.62 7.48
C THR A 202 -3.51 -9.62 7.00
N GLY A 203 -3.72 -9.51 5.69
CA GLY A 203 -4.66 -8.58 5.05
C GLY A 203 -4.13 -7.16 4.89
N VAL A 204 -2.87 -6.92 5.24
CA VAL A 204 -2.18 -5.63 5.07
C VAL A 204 -0.95 -5.86 4.20
N SER A 205 -0.80 -5.05 3.14
CA SER A 205 0.40 -5.06 2.32
C SER A 205 1.50 -4.22 2.96
N PHE A 206 2.75 -4.65 2.82
CA PHE A 206 3.92 -3.88 3.21
C PHE A 206 5.03 -4.05 2.17
N THR A 207 6.07 -3.23 2.29
CA THR A 207 7.21 -3.24 1.39
C THR A 207 8.50 -3.58 2.15
N ALA A 208 9.39 -4.31 1.49
CA ALA A 208 10.73 -4.66 1.97
C ALA A 208 11.68 -4.89 0.77
N GLN A 209 12.97 -5.05 1.03
CA GLN A 209 13.99 -5.22 -0.02
C GLN A 209 14.83 -6.47 0.25
N ILE A 210 15.32 -7.08 -0.83
CA ILE A 210 16.45 -8.03 -0.75
C ILE A 210 17.69 -7.18 -1.07
N ALA A 211 18.33 -6.62 -0.05
CA ALA A 211 19.35 -5.59 -0.18
C ALA A 211 20.68 -6.10 -0.74
N ALA A 212 20.96 -7.39 -0.62
CA ALA A 212 22.19 -7.99 -1.15
C ALA A 212 21.99 -9.46 -1.55
N ALA A 213 22.90 -10.00 -2.35
CA ALA A 213 22.92 -11.43 -2.63
C ALA A 213 23.11 -12.23 -1.32
N GLY A 214 22.15 -13.09 -0.99
CA GLY A 214 22.15 -13.85 0.25
C GLY A 214 21.33 -13.20 1.38
N ASP A 215 20.79 -12.02 1.14
CA ASP A 215 19.71 -11.46 1.95
C ASP A 215 18.42 -12.29 1.71
N ASN A 216 17.82 -12.75 2.80
CA ASN A 216 16.82 -13.81 2.81
C ASN A 216 15.66 -13.46 3.73
N ASP A 217 14.60 -12.88 3.19
CA ASP A 217 13.50 -12.39 4.02
C ASP A 217 12.56 -13.51 4.48
N TRP A 218 12.57 -13.79 5.78
CA TRP A 218 11.58 -14.66 6.42
C TRP A 218 10.52 -13.85 7.16
N TYR A 219 9.24 -14.12 6.90
CA TYR A 219 8.12 -13.55 7.66
C TYR A 219 7.27 -14.66 8.24
N ARG A 220 6.77 -14.49 9.48
CA ARG A 220 5.88 -15.46 10.11
C ARG A 220 4.47 -14.90 10.31
N PHE A 221 3.47 -15.74 10.12
CA PHE A 221 2.07 -15.41 10.36
C PHE A 221 1.30 -16.64 10.83
N SER A 222 0.11 -16.40 11.36
CA SER A 222 -0.82 -17.43 11.78
C SER A 222 -2.10 -17.36 10.96
N ASN A 223 -2.77 -18.49 10.80
CA ASN A 223 -4.15 -18.52 10.32
C ASN A 223 -5.09 -18.90 11.46
N THR A 224 -6.40 -18.84 11.21
CA THR A 224 -7.42 -19.19 12.22
C THR A 224 -8.39 -20.22 11.65
N SER A 225 -9.20 -20.82 12.53
CA SER A 225 -10.25 -21.75 12.08
C SER A 225 -11.27 -21.09 11.15
N SER A 226 -11.56 -19.80 11.35
CA SER A 226 -12.46 -19.00 10.52
C SER A 226 -11.79 -18.45 9.26
N GLN A 227 -10.47 -18.25 9.25
CA GLN A 227 -9.71 -17.73 8.10
C GLN A 227 -8.45 -18.58 7.87
N ARG A 228 -8.64 -19.80 7.33
CA ARG A 228 -7.55 -20.78 7.14
C ARG A 228 -6.94 -20.80 5.76
N LYS A 229 -7.62 -20.23 4.76
CA LYS A 229 -7.23 -20.33 3.35
C LYS A 229 -6.27 -19.20 3.03
N ILE A 230 -5.06 -19.53 2.59
CA ILE A 230 -3.94 -18.60 2.47
C ILE A 230 -3.73 -18.24 1.01
N LYS A 231 -3.57 -16.94 0.74
CA LYS A 231 -3.03 -16.41 -0.51
C LYS A 231 -1.87 -15.49 -0.16
N ILE A 232 -0.76 -15.61 -0.88
CA ILE A 232 0.39 -14.71 -0.75
C ILE A 232 0.64 -14.13 -2.12
N ASP A 233 0.62 -12.81 -2.19
CA ASP A 233 0.96 -12.04 -3.37
C ASP A 233 2.27 -11.31 -3.09
N LEU A 234 3.25 -11.50 -3.97
CA LEU A 234 4.53 -10.81 -3.96
C LEU A 234 4.66 -10.10 -5.30
N THR A 235 4.63 -8.77 -5.28
CA THR A 235 4.50 -7.92 -6.47
C THR A 235 5.54 -6.80 -6.48
N THR A 236 5.53 -5.98 -7.54
CA THR A 236 6.45 -4.85 -7.73
C THR A 236 7.92 -5.27 -7.67
N LEU A 237 8.24 -6.46 -8.20
CA LEU A 237 9.57 -7.04 -8.08
C LEU A 237 10.62 -6.26 -8.88
N PRO A 238 11.72 -5.79 -8.25
CA PRO A 238 12.78 -5.09 -8.95
C PRO A 238 13.80 -6.02 -9.62
N ALA A 239 13.82 -7.29 -9.21
CA ALA A 239 14.66 -8.33 -9.77
C ALA A 239 13.96 -9.70 -9.63
N ASP A 240 14.64 -10.76 -10.05
CA ASP A 240 14.14 -12.14 -10.08
C ASP A 240 13.98 -12.71 -8.66
N TYR A 241 12.83 -12.48 -8.03
CA TYR A 241 12.55 -12.90 -6.66
C TYR A 241 11.53 -14.02 -6.63
N ASP A 242 11.86 -15.09 -5.90
CA ASP A 242 11.02 -16.26 -5.73
C ASP A 242 10.31 -16.22 -4.36
N LEU A 243 9.19 -16.96 -4.26
CA LEU A 243 8.41 -17.08 -3.04
C LEU A 243 8.24 -18.54 -2.61
N ARG A 244 8.41 -18.82 -1.31
CA ARG A 244 8.10 -20.11 -0.68
C ARG A 244 7.17 -19.95 0.52
N LEU A 245 6.24 -20.88 0.65
CA LEU A 245 5.39 -21.02 1.84
C LEU A 245 5.77 -22.28 2.63
N TYR A 246 6.06 -22.11 3.91
CA TYR A 246 6.27 -23.20 4.85
C TYR A 246 5.18 -23.24 5.91
N GLU A 247 4.86 -24.45 6.39
CA GLU A 247 4.14 -24.69 7.64
C GLU A 247 5.11 -25.42 8.57
N ASN A 248 5.46 -24.81 9.69
CA ASN A 248 6.59 -25.23 10.52
C ASN A 248 7.86 -25.32 9.64
N ASN A 249 8.50 -26.49 9.61
CA ASN A 249 9.69 -26.75 8.79
C ASN A 249 9.37 -27.44 7.45
N LYS A 250 8.08 -27.64 7.12
CA LYS A 250 7.68 -28.35 5.90
C LYS A 250 7.28 -27.36 4.82
N LEU A 251 7.92 -27.45 3.66
CA LEU A 251 7.56 -26.68 2.47
C LEU A 251 6.17 -27.10 1.98
N ARG A 252 5.32 -26.11 1.68
CA ARG A 252 3.93 -26.31 1.25
C ARG A 252 3.67 -25.87 -0.17
N ALA A 253 4.29 -24.78 -0.60
CA ALA A 253 4.16 -24.25 -1.95
C ALA A 253 5.36 -23.39 -2.31
N ILE A 254 5.58 -23.22 -3.62
CA ILE A 254 6.62 -22.42 -4.23
C ILE A 254 6.00 -21.67 -5.42
N SER A 255 6.45 -20.45 -5.68
CA SER A 255 6.25 -19.70 -6.91
C SER A 255 7.62 -19.18 -7.39
N GLN A 256 7.93 -19.33 -8.67
CA GLN A 256 9.25 -19.03 -9.28
C GLN A 256 9.13 -18.53 -10.73
N ASN A 257 8.27 -17.55 -10.95
CA ASN A 257 8.17 -16.86 -12.23
C ASN A 257 9.45 -16.07 -12.50
N GLY A 258 10.09 -16.32 -13.64
CA GLY A 258 11.36 -15.66 -13.94
C GLY A 258 11.23 -14.14 -14.17
N GLY A 259 12.25 -13.41 -13.72
CA GLY A 259 12.40 -11.98 -13.95
C GLY A 259 11.56 -11.15 -12.98
N THR A 260 10.93 -10.07 -13.44
CA THR A 260 10.18 -9.15 -12.56
C THR A 260 8.67 -9.44 -12.56
N LEU A 261 8.27 -10.67 -12.87
CA LEU A 261 6.85 -11.06 -12.88
C LEU A 261 6.38 -11.34 -11.46
N ASP A 262 5.15 -10.92 -11.14
CA ASP A 262 4.58 -11.16 -9.81
C ASP A 262 4.58 -12.65 -9.43
N GLU A 263 4.86 -12.92 -8.15
CA GLU A 263 4.77 -14.25 -7.55
C GLU A 263 3.46 -14.41 -6.77
N GLN A 264 2.86 -15.60 -6.87
CA GLN A 264 1.64 -15.88 -6.14
C GLN A 264 1.60 -17.32 -5.62
N ILE A 265 1.28 -17.46 -4.34
CA ILE A 265 0.97 -18.75 -3.73
C ILE A 265 -0.48 -18.76 -3.28
N ILE A 266 -1.21 -19.80 -3.68
CA ILE A 266 -2.54 -20.12 -3.17
C ILE A 266 -2.49 -21.46 -2.45
N TYR A 267 -2.84 -21.45 -1.16
CA TYR A 267 -2.81 -22.64 -0.31
C TYR A 267 -4.12 -22.82 0.47
N ASN A 268 -4.98 -23.69 -0.05
CA ASN A 268 -6.31 -23.99 0.48
C ASN A 268 -6.30 -25.02 1.61
N THR A 269 -5.53 -24.77 2.66
CA THR A 269 -5.44 -25.68 3.81
C THR A 269 -6.73 -25.74 4.65
N ASN A 270 -6.94 -26.89 5.30
CA ASN A 270 -7.93 -27.05 6.36
C ASN A 270 -7.31 -27.00 7.77
N LYS A 271 -5.98 -26.87 7.84
CA LYS A 271 -5.21 -26.85 9.09
C LYS A 271 -5.08 -25.44 9.62
N VAL A 272 -5.23 -25.31 10.93
CA VAL A 272 -4.87 -24.10 11.67
C VAL A 272 -3.44 -24.28 12.17
N SER A 273 -2.59 -23.28 11.92
CA SER A 273 -1.23 -23.24 12.42
C SER A 273 -0.85 -21.82 12.77
N SER A 274 -0.15 -21.66 13.89
CA SER A 274 0.49 -20.41 14.30
C SER A 274 1.87 -20.20 13.65
N SER A 275 2.32 -21.14 12.82
CA SER A 275 3.69 -21.24 12.33
C SER A 275 3.73 -21.38 10.81
N TYR A 276 3.06 -20.46 10.10
CA TYR A 276 3.31 -20.29 8.67
C TYR A 276 4.44 -19.30 8.43
N TYR A 277 5.26 -19.56 7.42
CA TYR A 277 6.34 -18.68 7.01
C TYR A 277 6.27 -18.39 5.52
N ALA A 278 6.27 -17.11 5.16
CA ALA A 278 6.60 -16.65 3.82
C ALA A 278 8.12 -16.44 3.75
N TYR A 279 8.76 -16.95 2.72
CA TYR A 279 10.18 -16.80 2.48
C TYR A 279 10.39 -16.24 1.08
N VAL A 280 10.91 -15.01 1.02
CA VAL A 280 11.23 -14.28 -0.21
C VAL A 280 12.74 -14.30 -0.37
N TYR A 281 13.21 -14.60 -1.58
CA TYR A 281 14.64 -14.64 -1.88
C TYR A 281 14.91 -14.35 -3.34
N GLY A 282 16.10 -13.82 -3.63
CA GLY A 282 16.53 -13.62 -5.00
C GLY A 282 17.02 -14.89 -5.68
N TYR A 283 16.46 -15.20 -6.85
CA TYR A 283 16.95 -16.27 -7.71
C TYR A 283 18.37 -15.96 -8.18
N ASN A 284 19.27 -16.94 -8.05
CA ASN A 284 20.69 -16.81 -8.43
C ASN A 284 21.40 -15.57 -7.84
N GLY A 285 20.98 -15.12 -6.64
CA GLY A 285 21.55 -13.95 -5.98
C GLY A 285 21.03 -12.60 -6.48
N ALA A 286 19.92 -12.58 -7.23
CA ALA A 286 19.21 -11.36 -7.56
C ALA A 286 18.93 -10.54 -6.29
N ASN A 287 19.14 -9.22 -6.36
CA ASN A 287 18.96 -8.32 -5.24
C ASN A 287 18.73 -6.90 -5.79
N SER A 288 18.18 -6.05 -4.93
CA SER A 288 18.04 -4.62 -5.16
C SER A 288 18.10 -3.92 -3.80
N ASN A 289 19.14 -3.12 -3.60
CA ASN A 289 19.27 -2.24 -2.45
C ASN A 289 18.60 -0.88 -2.67
N THR A 290 17.85 -0.74 -3.77
CA THR A 290 17.25 0.53 -4.18
C THR A 290 15.73 0.48 -4.28
N GLU A 291 15.15 -0.69 -4.57
CA GLU A 291 13.72 -0.89 -4.83
C GLU A 291 13.11 -1.96 -3.92
N CYS A 292 11.88 -1.74 -3.48
CA CYS A 292 11.13 -2.73 -2.71
C CYS A 292 10.38 -3.71 -3.60
N TYR A 293 10.20 -4.93 -3.09
CA TYR A 293 9.00 -5.70 -3.41
C TYR A 293 7.84 -5.34 -2.47
N THR A 294 6.61 -5.66 -2.87
CA THR A 294 5.41 -5.57 -2.04
C THR A 294 4.93 -6.96 -1.68
N LEU A 295 4.70 -7.24 -0.38
CA LEU A 295 4.17 -8.52 0.10
C LEU A 295 2.79 -8.34 0.74
N LEU A 296 1.84 -9.21 0.40
CA LEU A 296 0.52 -9.31 1.02
C LEU A 296 0.18 -10.76 1.33
N VAL A 297 -0.10 -11.07 2.59
CA VAL A 297 -0.67 -12.36 3.02
C VAL A 297 -2.16 -12.19 3.30
N SER A 298 -3.01 -12.78 2.47
CA SER A 298 -4.47 -12.74 2.60
C SER A 298 -5.04 -14.05 3.13
N LEU A 299 -5.94 -13.95 4.11
CA LEU A 299 -6.63 -15.10 4.70
C LEU A 299 -8.14 -15.01 4.52
N LYS A 300 -8.78 -16.14 4.19
CA LYS A 300 -10.25 -16.21 4.14
C LYS A 300 -10.79 -17.58 4.57
N SER A 301 -12.11 -17.65 4.74
CA SER A 301 -12.83 -18.86 5.17
C SER A 301 -13.04 -19.88 4.05
N THR A 302 -13.15 -19.41 2.80
CA THR A 302 -13.45 -20.19 1.60
C THR A 302 -12.21 -20.43 0.75
N ASN A 303 -12.23 -21.45 -0.10
CA ASN A 303 -11.09 -21.71 -0.98
C ASN A 303 -10.81 -20.50 -1.89
N TRP A 304 -9.53 -20.20 -2.07
CA TRP A 304 -9.02 -19.40 -3.18
C TRP A 304 -9.08 -20.23 -4.46
N ARG A 305 -9.19 -19.55 -5.60
CA ARG A 305 -9.27 -20.18 -6.92
C ARG A 305 -7.86 -20.40 -7.42
N THR A 306 -7.53 -21.58 -7.95
CA THR A 306 -6.14 -21.99 -8.25
C THR A 306 -5.67 -21.64 -9.66
N ASP A 307 -6.52 -21.02 -10.47
CA ASP A 307 -6.28 -20.66 -11.88
C ASP A 307 -5.93 -19.18 -12.08
N GLY A 308 -5.75 -18.42 -10.99
CA GLY A 308 -5.51 -16.97 -11.05
C GLY A 308 -6.72 -16.14 -11.51
N SER A 309 -7.91 -16.72 -11.68
CA SER A 309 -9.11 -15.99 -12.12
C SER A 309 -10.03 -15.56 -10.97
N VAL A 310 -10.68 -14.39 -11.12
CA VAL A 310 -11.77 -13.91 -10.25
C VAL A 310 -13.13 -14.52 -10.67
N ASP A 311 -13.87 -15.05 -9.68
CA ASP A 311 -15.24 -15.63 -9.66
C ASP A 311 -15.98 -16.12 -10.95
N GLY A 312 -16.02 -17.45 -11.15
CA GLY A 312 -17.02 -18.26 -11.92
C GLY A 312 -16.59 -19.74 -12.15
N PRO A 313 -17.44 -20.78 -11.95
CA PRO A 313 -17.05 -22.14 -11.51
C PRO A 313 -16.21 -22.95 -12.51
N VAL A 314 -15.19 -23.70 -12.06
CA VAL A 314 -14.51 -24.73 -12.88
C VAL A 314 -13.96 -25.90 -12.05
N THR A 315 -14.00 -27.05 -12.71
CA THR A 315 -13.57 -28.43 -12.42
C THR A 315 -12.07 -28.63 -12.19
N GLU A 316 -11.73 -29.57 -11.31
CA GLU A 316 -10.37 -29.97 -10.90
C GLU A 316 -9.59 -30.72 -11.98
N LEU A 317 -8.26 -30.52 -11.99
CA LEU A 317 -7.27 -31.44 -12.57
C LEU A 317 -6.47 -32.07 -11.42
N GLU A 318 -6.58 -33.39 -11.27
CA GLU A 318 -5.77 -34.18 -10.35
C GLU A 318 -4.38 -34.50 -10.95
N ILE A 319 -3.32 -34.32 -10.15
CA ILE A 319 -2.02 -34.98 -10.32
C ILE A 319 -1.66 -35.63 -8.96
N PRO A 320 -1.16 -36.88 -8.94
CA PRO A 320 -1.32 -37.78 -7.80
C PRO A 320 -0.31 -37.52 -6.68
N VAL A 321 -0.79 -37.48 -5.44
CA VAL A 321 0.04 -37.45 -4.23
C VAL A 321 0.18 -38.86 -3.67
N GLN A 322 1.41 -39.38 -3.64
CA GLN A 322 1.74 -40.55 -2.81
C GLN A 322 2.05 -40.08 -1.37
N PHE A 323 1.10 -40.41 -0.49
CA PHE A 323 1.16 -40.65 0.96
C PHE A 323 1.81 -39.60 1.91
N GLU A 324 0.95 -38.85 2.62
CA GLU A 324 1.17 -38.58 4.06
C GLU A 324 -0.14 -38.14 4.77
N ASN A 325 -0.94 -39.12 5.18
CA ASN A 325 -1.91 -39.00 6.26
C ASN A 325 -1.33 -39.77 7.46
N ALA A 326 -0.89 -39.10 8.54
CA ALA A 326 -0.49 -39.81 9.75
C ALA A 326 -0.85 -39.00 11.00
N GLY A 327 -1.49 -39.68 11.96
CA GLY A 327 -1.82 -39.16 13.28
C GLY A 327 -0.60 -38.91 14.17
N PHE A 328 -0.42 -39.71 15.21
CA PHE A 328 0.68 -39.59 16.19
C PHE A 328 1.97 -40.30 15.71
N GLY A 329 3.13 -39.90 16.23
CA GLY A 329 4.45 -40.46 15.90
C GLY A 329 4.78 -41.74 16.67
N LEU A 330 5.53 -42.65 16.05
CA LEU A 330 6.06 -43.87 16.67
C LEU A 330 7.53 -44.04 16.29
N PHE A 331 8.43 -44.04 17.26
CA PHE A 331 9.85 -44.27 17.01
C PHE A 331 10.56 -44.91 18.23
N PRO A 332 11.61 -45.72 18.00
CA PRO A 332 11.97 -46.31 16.71
C PRO A 332 10.89 -47.30 16.22
N ASN A 333 10.86 -47.59 14.92
CA ASN A 333 10.02 -48.66 14.36
C ASN A 333 10.78 -49.30 13.17
N PRO A 334 11.30 -50.54 13.29
CA PRO A 334 11.11 -51.48 14.41
C PRO A 334 11.70 -51.00 15.75
N ALA A 335 11.08 -51.38 16.85
CA ALA A 335 11.52 -51.08 18.21
C ALA A 335 12.04 -52.35 18.90
N ALA A 336 13.14 -52.23 19.64
CA ALA A 336 13.68 -53.31 20.47
C ALA A 336 13.27 -53.08 21.92
N ASP A 337 13.86 -52.06 22.56
CA ASP A 337 13.72 -51.89 24.01
C ASP A 337 12.60 -50.93 24.43
N ILE A 338 12.60 -49.74 23.85
CA ILE A 338 11.69 -48.66 24.19
C ILE A 338 10.99 -48.20 22.93
N LEU A 339 9.67 -48.08 23.00
CA LEU A 339 8.86 -47.41 22.00
C LEU A 339 8.47 -46.02 22.52
N THR A 340 8.87 -44.98 21.81
CA THR A 340 8.37 -43.62 22.03
C THR A 340 7.16 -43.35 21.15
N VAL A 341 6.06 -42.95 21.79
CA VAL A 341 4.84 -42.48 21.17
C VAL A 341 4.79 -40.96 21.32
N GLU A 342 4.77 -40.25 20.19
CA GLU A 342 4.67 -38.78 20.18
C GLU A 342 3.25 -38.36 19.82
N VAL A 343 2.52 -37.85 20.82
CA VAL A 343 1.12 -37.47 20.70
C VAL A 343 1.01 -35.94 20.63
N PRO A 344 0.65 -35.38 19.47
CA PRO A 344 0.39 -33.94 19.36
C PRO A 344 -1.00 -33.60 19.92
N MET A 345 -1.06 -32.64 20.85
CA MET A 345 -2.27 -32.16 21.51
C MET A 345 -2.50 -30.68 21.18
N GLN A 346 -3.72 -30.32 20.78
CA GLN A 346 -4.07 -28.93 20.42
C GLN A 346 -4.46 -28.09 21.65
N ASN A 347 -5.04 -28.76 22.65
CA ASN A 347 -5.40 -28.25 23.96
C ASN A 347 -5.00 -29.28 25.01
N GLU A 348 -4.87 -28.86 26.27
CA GLU A 348 -4.62 -29.79 27.37
C GLU A 348 -5.83 -30.72 27.56
N GLY A 349 -5.57 -32.00 27.83
CA GLY A 349 -6.65 -32.98 27.99
C GLY A 349 -6.17 -34.38 28.33
N ASP A 350 -7.11 -35.18 28.79
CA ASP A 350 -6.85 -36.57 29.18
C ASP A 350 -6.84 -37.51 27.97
N VAL A 351 -5.79 -38.31 27.87
CA VAL A 351 -5.56 -39.26 26.78
C VAL A 351 -5.16 -40.62 27.35
N SER A 352 -5.72 -41.67 26.77
CA SER A 352 -5.32 -43.06 26.99
C SER A 352 -4.49 -43.55 25.81
N VAL A 353 -3.28 -44.05 26.08
CA VAL A 353 -2.40 -44.66 25.08
C VAL A 353 -2.18 -46.13 25.43
N SER A 354 -2.48 -47.02 24.48
CA SER A 354 -2.42 -48.47 24.67
C SER A 354 -1.59 -49.16 23.59
N ILE A 355 -0.83 -50.19 23.96
CA ILE A 355 -0.23 -51.16 23.03
C ILE A 355 -1.15 -52.37 22.94
N LEU A 356 -1.59 -52.69 21.73
CA LEU A 356 -2.46 -53.80 21.39
C LEU A 356 -1.67 -54.90 20.66
N ASP A 357 -1.96 -56.15 20.98
CA ASP A 357 -1.47 -57.30 20.22
C ASP A 357 -2.25 -57.47 18.88
N PRO A 358 -1.86 -58.40 17.98
CA PRO A 358 -2.58 -58.66 16.74
C PRO A 358 -4.05 -59.07 16.89
N SER A 359 -4.46 -59.56 18.07
CA SER A 359 -5.85 -59.90 18.38
C SER A 359 -6.66 -58.68 18.84
N GLY A 360 -6.02 -57.52 19.00
CA GLY A 360 -6.62 -56.28 19.48
C GLY A 360 -6.68 -56.17 21.00
N LYS A 361 -6.07 -57.11 21.73
CA LYS A 361 -6.04 -57.09 23.20
C LYS A 361 -4.99 -56.09 23.68
N SER A 362 -5.40 -55.19 24.59
CA SER A 362 -4.46 -54.25 25.22
C SER A 362 -3.48 -55.01 26.13
N THR A 363 -2.20 -54.91 25.80
CA THR A 363 -1.10 -55.51 26.56
C THR A 363 -0.49 -54.51 27.54
N MET A 364 -0.49 -53.22 27.20
CA MET A 364 -0.04 -52.12 28.06
C MET A 364 -0.94 -50.90 27.83
N THR A 365 -1.27 -50.15 28.88
CA THR A 365 -2.07 -48.92 28.79
C THR A 365 -1.56 -47.89 29.78
N GLN A 366 -1.48 -46.63 29.34
CA GLN A 366 -1.22 -45.47 30.20
C GLN A 366 -2.30 -44.42 29.99
N GLN A 367 -2.85 -43.88 31.09
CA GLN A 367 -3.75 -42.74 31.08
C GLN A 367 -2.99 -41.51 31.57
N LEU A 368 -3.01 -40.44 30.80
CA LEU A 368 -2.15 -39.27 31.00
C LEU A 368 -2.94 -38.00 30.68
N SER A 369 -2.79 -36.98 31.53
CA SER A 369 -3.17 -35.61 31.20
C SER A 369 -2.02 -34.98 30.44
N LEU A 370 -2.24 -34.68 29.16
CA LEU A 370 -1.20 -34.16 28.27
C LEU A 370 -1.33 -32.66 28.09
N GLY A 371 -0.18 -31.98 28.03
CA GLY A 371 -0.11 -30.54 27.77
C GLY A 371 -0.31 -30.22 26.28
N LYS A 372 -0.48 -28.94 25.94
CA LYS A 372 -0.49 -28.48 24.55
C LYS A 372 0.84 -28.80 23.84
N ASP A 373 0.80 -29.01 22.53
CA ASP A 373 1.93 -29.36 21.64
C ASP A 373 2.34 -30.85 21.67
N HIS A 374 3.63 -31.19 21.55
CA HIS A 374 4.09 -32.57 21.36
C HIS A 374 4.43 -33.23 22.71
N ASN A 375 3.69 -34.29 23.04
CA ASN A 375 3.90 -35.06 24.25
C ASN A 375 4.56 -36.39 23.91
N ARG A 376 5.63 -36.75 24.63
CA ARG A 376 6.35 -38.00 24.43
C ARG A 376 6.05 -38.98 25.54
N ILE A 377 5.64 -40.18 25.15
CA ILE A 377 5.24 -41.25 26.04
C ILE A 377 6.08 -42.46 25.71
N ASN A 378 6.81 -42.98 26.68
CA ASN A 378 7.69 -44.12 26.49
C ASN A 378 7.04 -45.39 27.04
N PHE A 379 7.10 -46.45 26.24
CA PHE A 379 6.73 -47.81 26.64
C PHE A 379 7.98 -48.66 26.62
N ASP A 380 8.27 -49.30 27.76
CA ASP A 380 9.24 -50.40 27.81
C ASP A 380 8.57 -51.65 27.24
N ILE A 381 9.10 -52.13 26.13
CA ILE A 381 8.56 -53.24 25.36
C ILE A 381 9.51 -54.46 25.33
N GLN A 382 10.58 -54.46 26.14
CA GLN A 382 11.57 -55.54 26.20
C GLN A 382 10.95 -56.91 26.50
N THR A 383 9.85 -56.91 27.26
CA THR A 383 9.15 -58.13 27.68
C THR A 383 8.17 -58.67 26.64
N LEU A 384 7.91 -57.91 25.57
CA LEU A 384 7.00 -58.32 24.50
C LEU A 384 7.75 -59.13 23.43
N PRO A 385 7.22 -60.28 22.98
CA PRO A 385 7.83 -61.06 21.91
C PRO A 385 7.99 -60.27 20.60
N ASN A 386 8.97 -60.68 19.78
CA ASN A 386 9.11 -60.17 18.42
C ASN A 386 7.82 -60.39 17.62
N GLY A 387 7.34 -59.35 16.95
CA GLY A 387 6.04 -59.43 16.27
C GLY A 387 5.48 -58.08 15.87
N VAL A 388 4.28 -58.12 15.27
CA VAL A 388 3.54 -56.92 14.88
C VAL A 388 2.63 -56.51 16.03
N TYR A 389 2.65 -55.23 16.39
CA TYR A 389 1.80 -54.65 17.43
C TYR A 389 1.15 -53.36 16.92
N PHE A 390 0.17 -52.85 17.66
CA PHE A 390 -0.51 -51.60 17.34
C PHE A 390 -0.51 -50.68 18.55
N VAL A 391 -0.22 -49.41 18.35
CA VAL A 391 -0.48 -48.37 19.36
C VAL A 391 -1.84 -47.77 19.08
N GLN A 392 -2.67 -47.62 20.11
CA GLN A 392 -3.95 -46.92 20.08
C GLN A 392 -3.88 -45.70 21.01
N VAL A 393 -4.22 -44.53 20.49
CA VAL A 393 -4.37 -43.27 21.24
C VAL A 393 -5.84 -42.90 21.25
N ARG A 394 -6.42 -42.71 22.43
CA ARG A 394 -7.85 -42.41 22.63
C ARG A 394 -8.05 -41.23 23.58
N SER A 395 -8.82 -40.25 23.15
CA SER A 395 -9.39 -39.17 23.97
C SER A 395 -10.93 -39.20 23.88
N GLU A 396 -11.60 -38.23 24.50
CA GLU A 396 -13.05 -38.06 24.37
C GLU A 396 -13.50 -37.81 22.92
N GLU A 397 -12.67 -37.12 22.13
CA GLU A 397 -13.03 -36.67 20.77
C GLU A 397 -12.44 -37.55 19.65
N MET A 398 -11.42 -38.36 19.92
CA MET A 398 -10.76 -39.15 18.87
C MET A 398 -10.16 -40.46 19.34
N THR A 399 -10.16 -41.45 18.44
CA THR A 399 -9.38 -42.69 18.57
C THR A 399 -8.53 -42.88 17.31
N LYS A 400 -7.22 -43.08 17.46
CA LYS A 400 -6.28 -43.34 16.36
C LYS A 400 -5.45 -44.58 16.68
N ILE A 401 -5.12 -45.37 15.65
CA ILE A 401 -4.32 -46.59 15.79
C ILE A 401 -3.19 -46.57 14.76
N ARG A 402 -1.98 -46.99 15.14
CA ARG A 402 -0.84 -47.17 14.24
C ARG A 402 -0.10 -48.47 14.53
N LYS A 403 0.29 -49.18 13.47
CA LYS A 403 1.11 -50.39 13.54
C LYS A 403 2.58 -50.04 13.83
N PHE A 404 3.23 -50.86 14.65
CA PHE A 404 4.68 -50.93 14.77
C PHE A 404 5.15 -52.40 14.86
N VAL A 405 6.46 -52.60 14.74
CA VAL A 405 7.09 -53.92 14.80
C VAL A 405 8.05 -53.95 15.98
N ILE A 406 7.99 -55.02 16.77
CA ILE A 406 8.96 -55.33 17.81
C ILE A 406 9.98 -56.30 17.25
N GLN A 407 11.26 -55.96 17.38
CA GLN A 407 12.38 -56.77 16.94
C GLN A 407 13.59 -56.55 17.87
N HIS A 408 13.80 -57.50 18.79
CA HIS A 408 14.99 -57.64 19.64
C HIS A 408 16.16 -58.28 18.90
#